data_AF-A0A7J2UAQ3-F1
#
_entry.id   AF-A0A7J2UAQ3-F1
#
_cell.length_a   1.000
_cell.length_b   1.000
_cell.length_c   1.000
_cell.angle_alpha   90.00
_cell.angle_beta   90.00
_cell.angle_gamma   90.00
#
_symmetry.space_group_name_H-M   'P 1'
#
loop_
_entity.id
_entity.type
_entity.pdbx_description
1 polymer ?
#
loop_
_entity_poly.entity_id
_entity_poly.type
_entity_poly.pdbx_seq_one_letter_code
_entity_poly.pdbx_strand_id
1 'polypeptide(L)' 'MYAAIVKDPETQKILCEVIEPTLQKGEEKLLKEIKALLMEEVDVSAKEIENKEKAEDYFKKNFWKFLKSTA' A
#
# COMPACT_ATOMS: atom_id res chain seq x y z
N MET A 1 -4.28 -9.33 4.92
CA MET A 1 -5.06 -9.73 3.73
C MET A 1 -5.70 -11.06 4.03
N TYR A 2 -7.00 -11.18 3.83
CA TYR A 2 -7.74 -12.42 4.00
C TYR A 2 -8.41 -12.79 2.67
N ALA A 3 -8.68 -14.07 2.46
CA ALA A 3 -9.48 -14.53 1.33
C ALA A 3 -10.75 -15.18 1.87
N ALA A 4 -11.90 -14.75 1.37
CA ALA A 4 -13.17 -15.42 1.59
C ALA A 4 -13.47 -16.33 0.39
N ILE A 5 -13.82 -17.58 0.68
CA ILE A 5 -14.34 -18.52 -0.30
C ILE A 5 -15.86 -18.38 -0.26
N VAL A 6 -16.43 -17.83 -1.33
CA VAL A 6 -17.84 -17.50 -1.42
C VAL A 6 -18.48 -18.33 -2.52
N LYS A 7 -19.74 -18.77 -2.32
CA LYS A 7 -20.49 -19.44 -3.38
C LYS A 7 -21.48 -18.44 -3.97
N ASP A 8 -21.32 -18.13 -5.24
CA ASP A 8 -22.22 -17.25 -5.97
C ASP A 8 -23.61 -17.91 -6.04
N PRO A 9 -24.67 -17.27 -5.52
CA PRO A 9 -25.98 -17.89 -5.38
C PRO A 9 -26.68 -18.10 -6.74
N GLU A 10 -26.39 -17.28 -7.74
CA GLU A 10 -27.02 -17.33 -9.06
C GLU A 10 -26.38 -18.38 -9.97
N THR A 11 -25.04 -18.41 -9.98
CA THR A 11 -24.23 -19.22 -10.89
C THR A 11 -23.68 -20.49 -10.23
N GLN A 12 -23.83 -20.61 -8.90
CA GLN A 12 -23.31 -21.71 -8.07
C GLN A 12 -21.78 -21.86 -8.10
N LYS A 13 -21.06 -20.88 -8.67
CA LYS A 13 -19.60 -20.88 -8.77
C LYS A 13 -18.96 -20.53 -7.44
N ILE A 14 -17.78 -21.10 -7.18
CA ILE A 14 -16.94 -20.71 -6.05
C ILE A 14 -16.10 -19.50 -6.47
N LEU A 15 -16.17 -18.42 -5.70
CA LEU A 15 -15.41 -17.19 -5.88
C LEU A 15 -14.42 -17.04 -4.73
N CYS A 16 -13.23 -16.54 -5.05
CA CYS A 16 -12.25 -16.13 -4.06
C CYS A 16 -12.27 -14.61 -3.99
N GLU A 17 -12.83 -14.06 -2.92
CA GLU A 17 -12.85 -12.62 -2.68
C GLU A 17 -11.68 -12.24 -1.78
N VAL A 18 -10.86 -11.30 -2.25
CA VAL A 18 -9.74 -10.74 -1.48
C VAL A 18 -10.30 -9.64 -0.58
N ILE A 19 -10.16 -9.83 0.73
CA ILE A 19 -10.57 -8.87 1.75
C ILE A 19 -9.34 -8.10 2.20
N GLU A 20 -9.32 -6.81 1.82
CA GLU A 20 -8.34 -5.82 2.26
C GLU A 20 -8.94 -4.92 3.34
N PRO A 21 -8.12 -4.30 4.21
CA PRO A 21 -8.60 -3.26 5.13
C PRO A 21 -9.33 -2.17 4.35
N THR A 22 -10.60 -1.95 4.68
CA THR A 22 -11.43 -0.96 4.00
C THR A 22 -11.01 0.45 4.42
N LEU A 23 -10.68 1.29 3.45
CA LEU A 23 -10.41 2.71 3.67
C LEU A 23 -11.70 3.52 3.54
N GLN A 24 -11.92 4.44 4.48
CA GLN A 24 -12.92 5.49 4.34
C GLN A 24 -12.46 6.53 3.30
N LYS A 25 -13.40 7.29 2.72
CA LYS A 25 -13.07 8.30 1.69
C LYS A 25 -12.00 9.31 2.12
N GLY A 26 -12.01 9.71 3.39
CA GLY A 26 -11.00 10.61 3.96
C GLY A 26 -9.62 9.95 4.05
N GLU A 27 -9.58 8.69 4.50
CA GLU A 27 -8.34 7.90 4.58
C GLU A 27 -7.76 7.61 3.20
N GLU A 28 -8.61 7.34 2.20
CA GLU A 28 -8.18 7.16 0.81
C GLU A 28 -7.53 8.43 0.26
N LYS A 29 -8.13 9.60 0.53
CA LYS A 29 -7.57 10.90 0.13
C LYS A 29 -6.22 11.13 0.81
N LEU A 30 -6.15 10.93 2.13
CA LEU A 30 -4.92 11.08 2.89
C LEU A 30 -3.82 10.14 2.39
N LEU A 31 -4.15 8.88 2.11
CA LEU A 31 -3.19 7.89 1.60
C LEU A 31 -2.66 8.30 0.22
N LYS A 32 -3.50 8.86 -0.65
CA LYS A 32 -3.08 9.40 -1.95
C LYS A 32 -2.13 10.58 -1.79
N GLU A 33 -2.41 11.49 -0.87
CA GLU A 33 -1.54 12.64 -0.57
C GLU A 33 -0.18 12.19 -0.02
N ILE A 34 -0.17 11.28 0.95
CA ILE A 34 1.07 10.71 1.51
C ILE A 34 1.89 10.02 0.41
N LYS A 35 1.24 9.24 -0.48
CA LYS A 35 1.91 8.59 -1.60
C LYS A 35 2.54 9.60 -2.56
N ALA A 36 1.86 10.70 -2.86
CA ALA A 36 2.37 11.74 -3.73
C ALA A 36 3.61 12.43 -3.12
N LEU A 37 3.51 12.85 -1.85
CA LEU A 37 4.62 13.48 -1.12
C LEU A 37 5.84 12.56 -1.05
N LEU A 38 5.64 11.28 -0.73
CA LEU A 38 6.74 10.32 -0.71
C LEU A 38 7.38 10.13 -2.08
N MET A 39 6.62 10.18 -3.18
CA MET A 39 7.20 10.11 -4.53
C MET A 39 8.02 11.35 -4.88
N GLU A 40 7.65 12.53 -4.38
CA GLU A 40 8.43 13.76 -4.54
C GLU A 40 9.74 13.72 -3.75
N GLU A 41 9.75 13.11 -2.55
CA GLU A 41 10.94 12.98 -1.71
C GLU A 41 11.89 11.83 -2.12
N VAL A 42 11.49 10.96 -3.05
CA VAL A 42 12.33 9.84 -3.49
C VAL A 42 13.45 10.34 -4.40
N ASP A 43 14.61 10.55 -3.80
CA ASP A 43 15.84 11.01 -4.47
C ASP A 43 16.74 9.85 -4.95
N VAL A 44 16.29 8.60 -4.80
CA VAL A 44 17.12 7.42 -5.08
C VAL A 44 16.69 6.79 -6.41
N SER A 45 17.64 6.66 -7.33
CA SER A 45 17.40 5.99 -8.60
C SER A 45 17.19 4.48 -8.40
N ALA A 46 16.34 3.86 -9.22
CA ALA A 46 16.13 2.41 -9.19
C ALA A 46 17.43 1.59 -9.43
N LYS A 47 18.49 2.23 -9.92
CA LYS A 47 19.82 1.63 -10.14
C LYS A 47 20.67 1.58 -8.88
N GLU A 48 20.43 2.46 -7.92
CA GLU A 48 21.13 2.49 -6.63
C GLU A 48 20.54 1.49 -5.64
N ILE A 49 19.30 1.06 -5.88
CA ILE A 49 18.64 0.05 -5.07
C ILE A 49 18.93 -1.33 -5.65
N GLU A 50 19.85 -2.03 -5.00
CA GLU A 50 20.37 -3.34 -5.40
C GLU A 50 19.29 -4.42 -5.65
N ASN A 51 18.22 -4.43 -4.84
CA ASN A 51 17.16 -5.41 -4.93
C ASN A 51 15.84 -4.92 -4.30
N LYS A 52 14.76 -5.66 -4.55
CA LYS A 52 13.40 -5.34 -4.08
C LYS A 52 13.30 -5.20 -2.56
N GLU A 53 14.02 -6.01 -1.81
CA GLU A 53 13.98 -5.99 -0.33
C GLU A 53 14.59 -4.70 0.22
N LYS A 54 15.75 -4.28 -0.31
CA LYS A 54 16.38 -3.00 0.01
C LYS A 54 15.51 -1.82 -0.41
N ALA A 55 14.77 -1.95 -1.51
CA ALA A 55 13.78 -0.94 -1.92
C ALA A 55 12.69 -0.79 -0.86
N GLU A 56 12.06 -1.90 -0.47
CA GLU A 56 11.02 -1.91 0.56
C GLU A 56 11.50 -1.29 1.87
N ASP A 57 12.70 -1.64 2.32
CA ASP A 57 13.28 -1.10 3.54
C ASP A 57 13.55 0.41 3.45
N TYR A 58 14.03 0.88 2.30
CA TYR A 58 14.22 2.32 2.05
C TYR A 58 12.89 3.07 2.14
N PHE A 59 11.86 2.60 1.42
CA PHE A 59 10.54 3.23 1.43
C PHE A 59 9.89 3.19 2.82
N LYS A 60 9.96 2.05 3.53
CA LYS A 60 9.43 1.94 4.91
C LYS A 60 10.11 2.93 5.84
N LYS A 61 11.44 3.06 5.78
CA LYS A 61 12.19 4.01 6.61
C LYS A 61 11.79 5.46 6.33
N ASN A 62 11.65 5.83 5.06
CA ASN A 62 11.23 7.19 4.69
C ASN A 62 9.79 7.47 5.09
N PHE A 63 8.88 6.52 4.89
CA PHE A 63 7.50 6.61 5.36
C PHE A 63 7.42 6.87 6.87
N TRP A 64 8.16 6.10 7.68
CA TRP A 64 8.18 6.30 9.14
C TRP A 64 8.82 7.63 9.55
N LYS A 65 9.84 8.10 8.84
CA LYS A 65 10.43 9.43 9.08
C LYS A 65 9.42 10.54 8.78
N PHE A 66 8.73 10.46 7.65
CA PHE A 66 7.69 11.41 7.26
C PHE A 66 6.57 11.48 8.32
N LEU A 67 6.07 10.34 8.77
CA LEU A 67 5.04 10.29 9.82
C LEU A 67 5.52 10.91 11.14
N LYS A 68 6.77 10.64 11.55
CA LYS A 68 7.35 11.21 12.78
C LYS A 68 7.64 12.70 12.69
N SER A 69 7.86 13.23 11.50
CA SER A 69 8.13 14.66 11.30
C SER A 69 6.85 15.51 11.30
N THR A 70 5.69 14.88 11.14
CA THR A 70 4.38 15.54 11.05
C THR A 70 3.57 15.44 12.35
N ALA A 71 4.07 14.67 13.34
CA ALA A 71 3.48 14.47 14.66
C ALA A 71 4.20 15.31 15.73
#